data_AF-A0A3Q0JKQ3-F1
#
_entry.id   AF-A0A3Q0JKQ3-F1
#
_cell.length_a   1.000
_cell.length_b   1.000
_cell.length_c   1.000
_cell.angle_alpha   90.00
_cell.angle_beta   90.00
_cell.angle_gamma   90.00
#
_symmetry.space_group_name_H-M   'P 1'
#
loop_
_entity.id
_entity.type
_entity.pdbx_description
1 polymer ?
#
loop_
_entity_poly.entity_id
_entity_poly.type
_entity_poly.pdbx_seq_one_letter_code
_entity_poly.pdbx_strand_id
1 'polypeptide(L)'
;MDYQEEQLNEIEALDSIYYGDMEILEKDPHVFKIPIQSDCVVDEHQMNCLLRFQYTPKYPEEIPIIEIENCDNIDEDVERELKEYLLTQANENLGKIPTVGNTPLMKLI
;
A
#
# COMPACT_ATOMS: atom_id res chain seq x y z
N MET A 1 4.57 -21.24 8.20
CA MET A 1 4.93 -19.96 7.57
C MET A 1 5.32 -19.04 8.70
N ASP A 2 6.49 -18.42 8.61
CA ASP A 2 6.91 -17.41 9.58
C ASP A 2 6.47 -16.05 9.05
N TYR A 3 5.17 -15.75 9.22
CA TYR A 3 4.55 -14.58 8.60
C TYR A 3 5.22 -13.28 9.06
N GLN A 4 5.73 -13.23 10.30
CA GLN A 4 6.43 -12.05 10.80
C GLN A 4 7.74 -11.80 10.06
N GLU A 5 8.54 -12.85 9.79
CA GLU A 5 9.78 -12.71 9.02
C GLU A 5 9.49 -12.30 7.57
N GLU A 6 8.47 -12.91 6.93
CA GLU A 6 8.07 -12.57 5.56
C GLU A 6 7.57 -11.13 5.44
N GLN A 7 6.73 -10.69 6.39
CA GLN A 7 6.22 -9.32 6.46
C GLN A 7 7.35 -8.30 6.66
N LEU A 8 8.29 -8.59 7.56
CA LEU A 8 9.42 -7.69 7.83
C LEU A 8 10.34 -7.56 6.61
N ASN A 9 10.68 -8.68 5.96
CA ASN A 9 11.48 -8.67 4.74
C ASN A 9 10.81 -7.87 3.62
N GLU A 10 9.48 -7.93 3.49
CA GLU A 10 8.75 -7.14 2.51
C GLU A 10 8.78 -5.64 2.84
N ILE A 11 8.55 -5.26 4.09
CA ILE A 11 8.59 -3.86 4.52
C ILE A 11 9.97 -3.24 4.26
N GLU A 12 11.05 -3.97 4.55
CA GLU A 12 12.41 -3.51 4.24
C GLU A 12 12.65 -3.36 2.74
N ALA A 13 12.08 -4.26 1.93
CA ALA A 13 12.15 -4.13 0.47
C ALA A 13 11.38 -2.90 -0.02
N LEU A 14 10.16 -2.69 0.49
CA LEU A 14 9.32 -1.54 0.14
C LEU A 14 9.95 -0.22 0.55
N ASP A 15 10.48 -0.10 1.77
CA ASP A 15 11.17 1.10 2.26
C ASP A 15 12.35 1.49 1.35
N SER A 16 13.10 0.48 0.87
CA SER A 16 14.19 0.66 -0.10
C SER A 16 13.71 1.11 -1.48
N ILE A 17 12.58 0.58 -1.97
CA ILE A 17 11.96 0.96 -3.25
C ILE A 17 11.47 2.41 -3.23
N TYR A 18 10.75 2.78 -2.17
CA TYR A 18 10.21 4.13 -1.99
C TYR A 18 11.25 5.10 -1.44
N TYR A 19 12.52 4.70 -1.34
CA TYR A 19 13.63 5.53 -0.84
C TYR A 19 13.32 6.25 0.49
N GLY A 20 12.51 5.63 1.36
CA GLY A 20 12.07 6.22 2.62
C GLY A 20 10.90 7.21 2.53
N ASP A 21 10.22 7.34 1.38
CA ASP A 21 8.94 8.07 1.29
C ASP A 21 7.79 7.34 2.02
N MET A 22 8.01 6.07 2.38
CA MET A 22 7.08 5.33 3.24
C MET A 22 7.19 5.74 4.70
N GLU A 23 6.05 5.92 5.35
CA GLU A 23 5.97 6.20 6.78
C GLU A 23 5.53 4.96 7.55
N ILE A 24 6.44 4.33 8.29
CA ILE A 24 6.11 3.17 9.15
C ILE A 24 5.57 3.67 10.49
N LEU A 25 4.30 3.41 10.78
CA LEU A 25 3.63 3.78 12.03
C LEU A 25 3.84 2.75 13.14
N GLU A 26 3.74 1.46 12.79
CA GLU A 26 3.82 0.34 13.74
C GLU A 26 4.49 -0.87 13.07
N LYS A 27 5.13 -1.74 13.86
CA LYS A 27 5.89 -2.91 13.36
C LYS A 27 5.32 -4.26 13.77
N ASP A 28 4.35 -4.30 14.70
CA ASP A 28 3.70 -5.55 15.11
C ASP A 28 2.27 -5.27 15.65
N PRO A 29 1.22 -5.40 14.81
CA PRO A 29 1.27 -5.67 13.37
C PRO A 29 1.88 -4.50 12.58
N HIS A 30 2.45 -4.79 11.41
CA HIS A 30 3.01 -3.74 10.56
C HIS A 30 1.91 -2.80 10.05
N VAL A 31 2.08 -1.52 10.31
CA VAL A 31 1.21 -0.45 9.83
C VAL A 31 2.09 0.62 9.21
N PHE A 32 1.80 0.99 7.97
CA PHE A 32 2.58 1.98 7.24
C PHE A 32 1.70 2.77 6.27
N LYS A 33 2.21 3.92 5.84
CA LYS A 33 1.57 4.80 4.88
C LYS A 33 2.49 5.02 3.69
N ILE A 34 1.89 5.11 2.50
CA ILE A 34 2.59 5.43 1.27
C ILE A 34 1.92 6.67 0.66
N PRO A 35 2.66 7.78 0.47
CA PRO A 35 2.15 8.93 -0.25
C PRO A 35 2.08 8.63 -1.74
N ILE A 36 0.92 8.87 -2.33
CA ILE A 36 0.67 8.72 -3.76
C ILE A 36 0.23 10.05 -4.33
N GLN A 37 0.85 10.40 -5.45
CA GLN A 37 0.62 11.65 -6.15
C GLN A 37 0.50 11.35 -7.64
N SER A 38 -0.45 12.00 -8.31
CA SER A 38 -0.59 11.88 -9.75
C SER A 38 0.54 12.61 -10.47
N ASP A 39 0.95 12.10 -11.65
CA ASP A 39 1.93 12.73 -12.55
C ASP A 39 1.47 14.08 -13.15
N CYS A 40 0.38 14.67 -12.64
CA CYS A 40 -0.13 15.93 -13.13
C CYS A 40 0.82 17.07 -12.71
N VAL A 41 1.31 17.81 -13.71
CA VAL A 41 2.28 18.91 -13.53
C VAL A 41 1.57 20.21 -13.10
N VAL A 42 0.23 20.27 -13.22
CA VAL A 42 -0.56 21.42 -12.82
C VAL A 42 -1.02 21.21 -11.38
N ASP A 43 -0.49 22.02 -10.47
CA ASP A 43 -0.73 21.97 -9.01
C ASP A 43 -2.24 21.86 -8.67
N GLU A 44 -3.09 22.64 -9.35
CA GLU A 44 -4.54 22.69 -9.11
C GLU A 44 -5.31 21.43 -9.54
N HIS A 45 -4.69 20.56 -10.35
CA HIS A 45 -5.24 19.27 -10.78
C HIS A 45 -4.40 18.10 -10.26
N GLN A 46 -3.43 18.38 -9.40
CA GLN A 46 -2.59 17.36 -8.81
C GLN A 46 -3.36 16.66 -7.71
N MET A 47 -3.57 15.37 -7.92
CA MET A 47 -4.24 14.51 -6.96
C MET A 47 -3.20 13.93 -6.05
N ASN A 48 -3.40 14.04 -4.74
CA ASN A 48 -2.54 13.40 -3.77
C ASN A 48 -3.39 12.71 -2.70
N CYS A 49 -2.91 11.56 -2.22
CA CYS A 49 -3.50 10.84 -1.11
C CYS A 49 -2.43 10.03 -0.37
N LEU A 50 -2.74 9.64 0.85
CA LEU A 50 -1.96 8.68 1.61
C LEU A 50 -2.69 7.34 1.64
N LEU A 51 -2.03 6.29 1.17
CA LEU A 51 -2.52 4.93 1.31
C LEU A 51 -1.97 4.34 2.61
N ARG A 52 -2.85 4.07 3.57
CA ARG A 52 -2.52 3.38 4.82
C ARG A 52 -2.77 1.89 4.65
N PHE A 53 -1.74 1.10 4.90
CA PHE A 53 -1.78 -0.35 4.91
C PHE A 53 -1.56 -0.87 6.32
N GLN A 54 -2.36 -1.85 6.72
CA GLN A 54 -2.18 -2.57 7.97
C GLN A 54 -2.20 -4.08 7.71
N TYR A 55 -1.09 -4.72 8.04
CA TYR A 55 -0.94 -6.16 7.89
C TYR A 55 -1.81 -6.92 8.88
N THR A 56 -2.45 -7.96 8.37
CA THR A 56 -3.15 -8.92 9.21
C THR A 56 -2.15 -9.98 9.69
N PRO A 57 -2.42 -10.66 10.82
CA PRO A 57 -1.55 -11.73 11.30
C PRO A 57 -1.39 -12.90 10.32
N LYS A 58 -2.23 -12.96 9.29
CA LYS A 58 -2.23 -14.00 8.24
C LYS A 58 -1.76 -13.48 6.89
N TYR A 59 -1.42 -12.20 6.74
CA TYR A 59 -0.86 -11.70 5.50
C TYR A 59 0.44 -12.47 5.16
N PRO A 60 0.64 -12.94 3.90
CA PRO A 60 -0.10 -12.62 2.67
C PRO A 60 -1.31 -13.52 2.34
N GLU A 61 -1.71 -14.46 3.19
CA GLU A 61 -2.90 -15.31 2.99
C GLU A 61 -4.23 -14.59 3.23
N GLU A 62 -4.19 -13.46 3.92
CA GLU A 62 -5.32 -12.54 4.12
C GLU A 62 -4.92 -11.16 3.61
N ILE A 63 -5.83 -10.47 2.92
CA ILE A 63 -5.56 -9.12 2.42
C ILE A 63 -5.25 -8.18 3.60
N PRO A 64 -4.34 -7.21 3.41
CA PRO A 64 -4.13 -6.18 4.42
C PRO A 64 -5.35 -5.26 4.47
N ILE A 65 -5.52 -4.56 5.58
CA ILE A 65 -6.51 -3.49 5.70
C ILE A 65 -5.95 -2.29 4.94
N ILE A 66 -6.71 -1.81 3.95
CA ILE A 66 -6.33 -0.68 3.09
C ILE A 66 -7.28 0.48 3.37
N GLU A 67 -6.72 1.61 3.76
CA GLU A 67 -7.42 2.87 3.99
C GLU A 67 -6.78 3.99 3.16
N ILE A 68 -7.61 4.90 2.65
CA ILE A 68 -7.16 6.07 1.91
C ILE A 68 -7.38 7.27 2.85
N GLU A 69 -6.33 8.04 3.10
CA GLU A 69 -6.33 9.19 4.01
C GLU A 69 -5.75 10.41 3.30
N ASN A 70 -6.01 11.62 3.81
CA ASN A 70 -5.42 12.87 3.32
C ASN A 70 -5.54 13.06 1.80
N CYS A 71 -6.72 12.76 1.25
CA CYS A 71 -7.06 13.02 -0.14
C CYS A 71 -7.15 14.52 -0.42
N ASP A 72 -6.36 15.03 -1.37
CA ASP A 72 -6.43 16.38 -1.91
C ASP A 72 -6.70 16.32 -3.43
N ASN A 73 -7.66 17.11 -3.91
CA ASN A 73 -8.19 17.07 -5.28
C ASN A 73 -8.71 15.70 -5.75
N ILE A 74 -9.11 14.82 -4.82
CA ILE A 74 -9.73 13.52 -5.11
C ILE A 74 -11.17 13.56 -4.60
N ASP A 75 -12.12 13.40 -5.52
CA ASP A 75 -13.55 13.29 -5.20
C ASP A 75 -13.91 11.88 -4.68
N GLU A 76 -15.04 11.76 -3.98
CA GLU A 76 -15.51 10.49 -3.39
C GLU A 76 -15.66 9.34 -4.40
N ASP A 77 -16.04 9.65 -5.64
CA ASP A 77 -16.13 8.65 -6.71
C ASP A 77 -14.75 8.09 -7.09
N VAL A 78 -13.75 8.97 -7.20
CA VAL A 78 -12.36 8.58 -7.52
C VAL A 78 -11.75 7.81 -6.36
N GLU A 79 -11.98 8.25 -5.12
CA GLU A 79 -11.54 7.52 -3.92
C GLU A 79 -12.15 6.11 -3.89
N ARG A 80 -13.44 5.98 -4.19
CA ARG A 80 -14.14 4.69 -4.24
C ARG A 80 -13.56 3.79 -5.34
N GLU A 81 -13.38 4.30 -6.55
CA GLU A 81 -12.79 3.55 -7.66
C GLU A 81 -11.36 3.10 -7.33
N LEU A 82 -10.54 3.98 -6.76
CA LEU A 82 -9.19 3.67 -6.31
C LEU A 82 -9.23 2.57 -5.24
N LYS A 83 -10.10 2.67 -4.24
CA LYS A 83 -10.26 1.64 -3.20
C LYS A 83 -10.70 0.29 -3.78
N GLU A 84 -11.65 0.27 -4.70
CA GLU A 84 -12.11 -0.95 -5.38
C GLU A 84 -10.98 -1.57 -6.21
N TYR A 85 -10.16 -0.76 -6.88
CA TYR A 85 -8.99 -1.20 -7.62
C TYR A 85 -7.94 -1.82 -6.68
N LEU A 86 -7.60 -1.13 -5.59
CA LEU A 86 -6.64 -1.59 -4.59
C LEU A 86 -7.05 -2.95 -3.99
N LEU A 87 -8.33 -3.08 -3.63
CA LEU A 87 -8.87 -4.33 -3.10
C LEU A 87 -8.87 -5.45 -4.13
N THR A 88 -9.17 -5.14 -5.40
CA THR A 88 -9.14 -6.12 -6.50
C THR A 88 -7.72 -6.65 -6.69
N GLN A 89 -6.74 -5.75 -6.81
CA GLN A 89 -5.34 -6.12 -6.97
C GLN A 89 -4.79 -6.88 -5.75
N ALA A 90 -5.18 -6.51 -4.52
CA ALA A 90 -4.81 -7.24 -3.31
C ALA A 90 -5.38 -8.67 -3.33
N ASN A 91 -6.63 -8.85 -3.78
CA ASN A 91 -7.24 -10.18 -3.93
C ASN A 91 -6.58 -11.01 -5.03
N GLU A 92 -6.25 -10.42 -6.19
CA GLU A 92 -5.56 -11.13 -7.28
C GLU A 92 -4.14 -11.59 -6.91
N ASN A 93 -3.54 -10.94 -5.91
CA ASN A 93 -2.21 -11.28 -5.39
C ASN A 93 -2.26 -11.96 -4.01
N LEU A 94 -3.45 -12.34 -3.54
CA LEU A 94 -3.63 -13.06 -2.28
C LEU A 94 -2.86 -14.39 -2.30
N GLY A 95 -2.15 -14.68 -1.22
CA GLY A 95 -1.35 -15.89 -1.08
C GLY A 95 -0.09 -15.92 -1.95
N LYS A 96 0.22 -14.86 -2.70
CA LYS A 96 1.52 -14.72 -3.38
C LYS A 96 2.55 -14.20 -2.38
N ILE A 97 3.67 -14.91 -2.27
CA ILE A 97 4.78 -14.53 -1.40
C ILE A 97 5.41 -13.24 -1.96
N PRO A 98 5.51 -12.17 -1.16
CA PRO A 98 6.24 -10.98 -1.55
C PRO A 98 7.71 -11.30 -1.84
N THR A 99 8.23 -10.79 -2.94
CA THR A 99 9.65 -10.92 -3.28
C THR A 99 10.23 -9.53 -3.53
N VAL A 100 11.54 -9.35 -3.28
CA VAL A 100 12.27 -8.07 -3.34
C VAL A 100 12.14 -7.33 -4.69
N GLY A 101 11.65 -7.97 -5.76
CA GLY A 101 11.36 -7.34 -7.06
C GLY A 101 9.92 -7.46 -7.56
N ASN A 102 9.01 -8.03 -6.79
CA ASN A 102 7.59 -8.20 -7.12
C ASN A 102 6.81 -8.47 -5.83
N THR A 103 6.47 -7.40 -5.12
CA THR A 103 5.59 -7.46 -3.95
C THR A 103 4.13 -7.32 -4.41
N PRO A 104 3.16 -8.01 -3.78
CA PRO A 104 1.73 -7.80 -4.04
C PRO A 104 1.33 -6.32 -3.97
N LEU A 105 1.98 -5.58 -3.08
CA LEU A 105 1.73 -4.15 -2.85
C LEU A 105 2.33 -3.26 -3.94
N MET A 106 3.45 -3.62 -4.58
CA MET A 106 4.02 -2.87 -5.71
C MET A 106 3.08 -2.78 -6.93
N LYS A 107 2.04 -3.62 -7.02
CA LYS A 107 1.04 -3.54 -8.09
C LYS A 107 -0.15 -2.65 -7.75
N LEU A 108 -0.20 -2.17 -6.50
CA LEU A 108 -1.27 -1.32 -6.00
C LEU A 108 -1.04 0.16 -6.27
N ILE A 109 0.19 0.51 -6.67
CA ILE A 109 0.78 1.85 -6.71
C ILE A 109 1.75 1.92 -7.88
#